data_AF-A0A7W6F8K7-F1
#
_entry.id   AF-A0A7W6F8K7-F1
#
_cell.length_a   1.000
_cell.length_b   1.000
_cell.length_c   1.000
_cell.angle_alpha   90.00
_cell.angle_beta   90.00
_cell.angle_gamma   90.00
#
_symmetry.space_group_name_H-M   'P 1'
#
loop_
_entity.id
_entity.type
_entity.pdbx_description
1 polymer ?
#
loop_
_entity_poly.entity_id
_entity_poly.type
_entity_poly.pdbx_seq_one_letter_code
_entity_poly.pdbx_strand_id
1 'polypeptide(L)'
;MRVLIAVLLSFFVSTFPAVAQDGKKTSVASREQRKIDGDKQADEIRENLAKARKRQVAIDHHNSSLWTRWTHAVCLGCDPTPKGIRIVHTYPHRVLIGIPAAEDDARERRGQRI
;
A
#
# COMPACT_ATOMS: atom_id res chain seq x y z
N MET A 1 -25.95 31.95 -7.59
CA MET A 1 -25.56 30.53 -7.83
C MET A 1 -25.81 30.02 -9.25
N ARG A 2 -26.71 30.59 -10.06
CA ARG A 2 -26.96 30.11 -11.43
C ARG A 2 -25.89 30.49 -12.46
N VAL A 3 -25.20 31.62 -12.26
CA VAL A 3 -24.16 32.13 -13.20
C VAL A 3 -22.82 31.40 -13.02
N LEU A 4 -22.47 31.00 -11.80
CA LEU A 4 -21.24 30.24 -11.51
C LEU A 4 -21.26 28.81 -12.06
N ILE A 5 -22.45 28.19 -12.13
CA ILE A 5 -22.61 26.84 -12.71
C ILE A 5 -22.46 26.87 -14.23
N ALA A 6 -22.90 27.94 -14.89
CA ALA A 6 -22.79 28.09 -16.34
C ALA A 6 -21.33 28.29 -16.81
N VAL A 7 -20.50 28.95 -16.00
CA VAL A 7 -19.07 29.17 -16.30
C VAL A 7 -18.23 27.90 -16.07
N LEU A 8 -18.62 27.05 -15.11
CA LEU A 8 -17.94 25.78 -14.86
C LEU A 8 -18.26 24.72 -15.94
N LEU A 9 -19.46 24.77 -16.54
CA LEU A 9 -19.84 23.87 -17.63
C LEU A 9 -19.20 24.24 -18.97
N SER A 10 -18.91 25.52 -19.23
CA SER A 10 -18.24 25.95 -20.46
C SER A 10 -16.73 25.65 -20.48
N PHE A 11 -16.09 25.50 -19.31
CA PHE A 11 -14.68 25.11 -19.21
C PHE A 11 -14.42 23.61 -19.43
N PHE A 12 -15.45 22.76 -19.36
CA PHE A 12 -15.30 21.31 -19.53
C PHE A 12 -15.33 20.84 -21.00
N VAL A 13 -15.67 21.72 -21.94
CA VAL A 13 -15.87 21.35 -23.36
C VAL A 13 -14.62 21.60 -24.21
N SER A 14 -13.63 22.36 -23.73
CA SER A 14 -12.50 22.84 -24.55
C SER A 14 -11.17 22.09 -24.37
N THR A 15 -11.12 21.00 -23.59
CA THR A 15 -9.88 20.23 -23.35
C THR A 15 -9.96 18.76 -23.76
N PHE A 16 -10.75 18.44 -24.79
CA PHE A 16 -10.58 17.19 -25.51
C PHE A 16 -9.58 17.40 -26.65
N PRO A 17 -8.35 16.86 -26.59
CA PRO A 17 -7.61 16.64 -27.81
C PRO A 17 -8.37 15.55 -28.55
N ALA A 18 -9.18 15.95 -29.54
CA ALA A 18 -9.57 15.07 -30.62
C ALA A 18 -8.28 14.69 -31.36
N VAL A 19 -7.61 13.64 -30.87
CA VAL A 19 -6.49 13.03 -31.56
C VAL A 19 -7.06 12.45 -32.84
N ALA A 20 -6.85 13.16 -33.95
CA ALA A 20 -7.01 12.63 -35.28
C ALA A 20 -6.17 11.35 -35.35
N GLN A 21 -6.83 10.19 -35.41
CA GLN A 21 -6.16 8.94 -35.74
C GLN A 21 -5.73 9.05 -37.20
N ASP A 22 -4.50 9.53 -37.42
CA ASP A 22 -3.80 9.37 -38.68
C ASP A 22 -3.92 7.91 -39.09
N GLY A 23 -4.40 7.69 -40.32
CA GLY A 23 -4.77 6.40 -40.90
C GLY A 23 -3.61 5.41 -40.99
N LYS A 24 -3.13 4.93 -39.85
CA LYS A 24 -2.23 3.80 -39.75
C LYS A 24 -3.09 2.57 -40.03
N LYS A 25 -3.00 2.04 -41.26
CA LYS A 25 -3.61 0.77 -41.66
C LYS A 25 -3.37 -0.24 -40.55
N THR A 26 -4.41 -0.53 -39.78
CA THR A 26 -4.36 -1.55 -38.73
C THR A 26 -4.15 -2.85 -39.49
N SER A 27 -2.96 -3.45 -39.40
CA SER A 27 -2.80 -4.82 -39.89
C SER A 27 -3.78 -5.66 -39.07
N VAL A 28 -4.83 -6.16 -39.73
CA VAL A 28 -5.84 -6.98 -39.08
C VAL A 28 -5.17 -8.32 -38.82
N ALA A 29 -4.53 -8.44 -37.66
CA ALA A 29 -4.01 -9.71 -37.19
C ALA A 29 -5.16 -10.74 -37.21
N SER A 30 -4.84 -11.93 -37.73
CA SER A 30 -5.80 -13.04 -37.79
C SER A 30 -6.37 -13.29 -36.39
N ARG A 31 -7.61 -13.77 -36.31
CA ARG A 31 -8.26 -14.08 -35.02
C ARG A 31 -7.41 -15.05 -34.18
N GLU A 32 -6.71 -15.95 -34.85
CA GLU A 32 -5.79 -16.91 -34.24
C GLU A 32 -4.54 -16.21 -33.68
N GLN A 33 -3.93 -15.28 -34.42
CA GLN A 33 -2.81 -14.46 -33.91
C GLN A 33 -3.22 -13.69 -32.66
N ARG A 34 -4.39 -13.02 -32.67
CA ARG A 34 -4.89 -12.25 -31.53
C ARG A 34 -5.14 -13.12 -30.29
N LYS A 35 -5.56 -14.37 -30.49
CA LYS A 35 -5.76 -15.32 -29.40
C LYS A 35 -4.41 -15.79 -28.83
N ILE A 36 -3.45 -16.16 -29.68
CA ILE A 36 -2.10 -16.56 -29.26
C ILE A 36 -1.39 -15.41 -28.53
N ASP A 37 -1.47 -14.18 -29.06
CA ASP A 37 -0.89 -13.00 -28.42
C ASP A 37 -1.59 -12.67 -27.09
N GLY A 38 -2.91 -12.84 -27.03
CA GLY A 38 -3.70 -12.68 -25.81
C GLY A 38 -3.40 -13.73 -24.74
N ASP A 39 -3.24 -15.00 -25.13
CA ASP A 39 -2.90 -16.10 -24.24
C ASP A 39 -1.47 -15.93 -23.70
N LYS A 40 -0.52 -15.54 -24.56
CA LYS A 40 0.85 -15.20 -24.15
C LYS A 40 0.87 -14.02 -23.18
N GLN A 41 0.10 -12.97 -23.45
CA GLN A 41 0.00 -11.81 -22.56
C GLN A 41 -0.65 -12.19 -21.21
N ALA A 42 -1.66 -13.06 -21.22
CA ALA A 42 -2.29 -13.56 -20.01
C ALA A 42 -1.30 -14.37 -19.15
N ASP A 43 -0.44 -15.18 -19.77
CA ASP A 43 0.58 -15.95 -19.07
C ASP A 43 1.69 -15.05 -18.49
N GLU A 44 2.14 -14.03 -19.23
CA GLU A 44 3.07 -13.02 -18.70
C GLU A 44 2.47 -12.27 -17.49
N ILE A 45 1.19 -11.91 -17.55
CA ILE A 45 0.48 -11.27 -16.41
C ILE A 45 0.40 -12.21 -15.22
N ARG A 46 0.08 -13.50 -15.43
CA ARG A 46 0.02 -14.50 -14.34
C ARG A 46 1.37 -14.69 -13.67
N GLU A 47 2.45 -14.76 -14.45
CA GLU A 47 3.80 -14.89 -13.91
C GLU A 47 4.19 -13.67 -13.06
N ASN A 48 3.88 -12.47 -13.55
CA ASN A 48 4.14 -11.23 -12.83
C ASN A 48 3.31 -11.12 -11.54
N LEU A 49 2.03 -11.52 -11.56
CA LEU A 49 1.19 -11.59 -10.36
C LEU A 49 1.73 -12.60 -9.34
N ALA A 50 2.21 -13.76 -9.79
CA ALA A 50 2.82 -14.75 -8.90
C ALA A 50 4.08 -14.21 -8.23
N LYS A 51 4.95 -13.52 -8.99
CA LYS A 51 6.15 -12.83 -8.44
C LYS A 51 5.77 -11.74 -7.44
N ALA A 52 4.77 -10.91 -7.76
CA ALA A 52 4.29 -9.85 -6.88
C ALA A 52 3.72 -10.42 -5.57
N ARG A 53 2.90 -11.47 -5.63
CA ARG A 53 2.36 -12.15 -4.44
C ARG A 53 3.45 -12.71 -3.53
N LYS A 54 4.48 -13.35 -4.10
CA LYS A 54 5.62 -13.84 -3.30
C LYS A 54 6.34 -12.72 -2.56
N ARG A 55 6.54 -11.57 -3.20
CA ARG A 55 7.11 -10.37 -2.56
C ARG A 55 6.22 -9.85 -1.44
N GLN A 56 4.91 -9.78 -1.67
CA GLN A 56 3.95 -9.33 -0.67
C GLN A 56 3.97 -10.23 0.58
N VAL A 57 3.96 -11.55 0.40
CA VAL A 57 4.04 -12.50 1.53
C VAL A 57 5.32 -12.32 2.35
N ALA A 58 6.46 -12.07 1.69
CA ALA A 58 7.72 -11.82 2.39
C ALA A 58 7.68 -10.51 3.20
N ILE A 59 7.09 -9.45 2.64
CA ILE A 59 6.88 -8.17 3.32
C ILE A 59 5.92 -8.34 4.50
N ASP A 60 4.80 -9.03 4.31
CA ASP A 60 3.81 -9.25 5.34
C ASP A 60 4.39 -10.07 6.50
N HIS A 61 5.19 -11.10 6.21
CA HIS A 61 5.90 -11.87 7.22
C HIS A 61 6.91 -11.00 8.00
N HIS A 62 7.70 -10.19 7.30
CA HIS A 62 8.64 -9.26 7.93
C HIS A 62 7.91 -8.24 8.83
N ASN A 63 6.85 -7.62 8.32
CA ASN A 63 6.04 -6.65 9.05
C ASN A 63 5.35 -7.29 10.26
N SER A 64 4.81 -8.50 10.12
CA SER A 64 4.18 -9.24 11.22
C SER A 64 5.18 -9.49 12.36
N SER A 65 6.43 -9.80 12.02
CA SER A 65 7.49 -9.96 13.02
C SER A 65 7.80 -8.66 13.75
N LEU A 66 7.78 -7.51 13.06
CA LEU A 66 7.95 -6.20 13.69
C LEU A 66 6.77 -5.87 14.60
N TRP A 67 5.54 -6.02 14.11
CA TRP A 67 4.32 -5.81 14.90
C TRP A 67 4.29 -6.68 16.15
N THR A 68 4.76 -7.92 16.06
CA THR A 68 4.88 -8.83 17.22
C THR A 68 5.83 -8.28 18.29
N ARG A 69 6.92 -7.60 17.90
CA ARG A 69 7.83 -6.95 18.86
C ARG A 69 7.20 -5.71 19.51
N TRP A 70 6.25 -5.08 18.81
CA TRP A 70 5.45 -3.97 19.30
C TRP A 70 4.17 -4.41 20.02
N THR A 71 3.91 -5.71 20.19
CA THR A 71 2.73 -6.20 20.92
C THR A 71 2.73 -5.54 22.31
N HIS A 72 1.64 -4.82 22.61
CA HIS A 72 1.40 -3.99 23.82
C HIS A 72 1.91 -2.54 23.80
N ALA A 73 2.70 -2.12 22.82
CA ALA A 73 3.01 -0.71 22.67
C ALA A 73 1.81 0.04 22.08
N VAL A 74 1.30 1.03 22.82
CA VAL A 74 0.32 1.98 22.29
C VAL A 74 1.09 3.17 21.73
N CYS A 75 0.91 3.46 20.45
CA CYS A 75 1.42 4.70 19.86
C CYS A 75 0.68 5.89 20.49
N LEU A 76 1.41 6.73 21.23
CA LEU A 76 0.89 8.01 21.70
C LEU A 76 0.76 8.95 20.50
N GLY A 77 -0.49 9.30 20.15
CA GLY A 77 -0.80 10.21 19.04
C GLY A 77 -1.41 9.54 17.81
N CYS A 78 -1.49 8.20 17.76
CA CYS A 78 -2.15 7.50 16.67
C CYS A 78 -3.69 7.45 16.83
N ASP A 79 -4.21 7.57 18.06
CA ASP A 79 -5.63 7.69 18.42
C ASP A 79 -5.74 8.00 19.93
N PRO A 80 -6.89 8.48 20.46
CA PRO A 80 -7.09 8.60 21.90
C PRO A 80 -7.00 7.22 22.56
N THR A 81 -6.15 7.09 23.59
CA THR A 81 -5.97 5.83 24.33
C THR A 81 -7.29 5.32 24.88
N PRO A 82 -7.77 4.13 24.47
CA PRO A 82 -9.00 3.55 25.00
C PRO A 82 -8.91 3.32 26.52
N LYS A 83 -10.04 3.48 27.22
CA LYS A 83 -10.11 3.21 28.66
C LYS A 83 -9.79 1.74 28.94
N GLY A 84 -8.95 1.48 29.95
CA GLY A 84 -8.55 0.13 30.35
C GLY A 84 -7.27 -0.38 29.67
N ILE A 85 -6.63 0.42 28.80
CA ILE A 85 -5.34 0.08 28.21
C ILE A 85 -4.23 0.83 28.95
N ARG A 86 -3.16 0.11 29.27
CA ARG A 86 -1.98 0.67 29.92
C ARG A 86 -0.94 1.04 28.86
N ILE A 87 -0.38 2.25 28.97
CA ILE A 87 0.74 2.67 28.15
C ILE A 87 2.00 1.92 28.62
N VAL A 88 2.68 1.28 27.67
CA VAL A 88 3.91 0.51 27.89
C VAL A 88 5.10 1.41 27.59
N HIS A 89 6.07 1.48 28.51
CA HIS A 89 7.30 2.22 28.24
C HIS A 89 8.21 1.42 27.32
N THR A 90 8.69 2.02 26.22
CA THR A 90 9.51 1.33 25.22
C THR A 90 10.51 2.28 24.56
N TYR A 91 11.55 1.73 23.93
CA TYR A 91 12.55 2.49 23.19
C TYR A 91 12.60 2.01 21.74
N PRO A 92 12.22 2.85 20.74
CA PRO A 92 12.07 2.41 19.35
C PRO A 92 13.30 1.71 18.78
N HIS A 93 14.50 2.21 19.06
CA HIS A 93 15.74 1.62 18.58
C HIS A 93 15.95 0.17 19.06
N ARG A 94 15.49 -0.18 20.27
CA ARG A 94 15.60 -1.54 20.82
C ARG A 94 14.60 -2.50 20.21
N VAL A 95 13.39 -2.02 19.95
CA VAL A 95 12.37 -2.81 19.24
C VAL A 95 12.80 -3.14 17.82
N LEU A 96 13.44 -2.18 17.14
CA LEU A 96 13.97 -2.38 15.79
C LEU A 96 15.06 -3.46 15.72
N ILE A 97 15.91 -3.58 16.76
CA ILE A 97 16.94 -4.63 16.84
C ILE A 97 16.42 -5.96 17.41
N GLY A 98 15.13 -6.08 17.73
CA GLY A 98 14.50 -7.35 18.11
C GLY A 98 14.06 -7.50 19.55
N ILE A 99 14.17 -6.47 20.37
CA ILE A 99 13.81 -6.53 21.80
C ILE A 99 12.35 -6.12 21.97
N PRO A 100 11.46 -7.00 22.47
CA PRO A 100 10.05 -6.68 22.62
C PRO A 100 9.81 -5.45 23.53
N ALA A 101 8.85 -4.61 23.16
CA ALA A 101 8.46 -3.44 23.96
C ALA A 101 8.06 -3.80 25.41
N ALA A 102 7.47 -4.99 25.61
CA ALA A 102 7.11 -5.50 26.92
C ALA A 102 8.33 -5.72 27.84
N GLU A 103 9.49 -6.06 27.30
CA GLU A 103 10.72 -6.22 28.08
C GLU A 103 11.28 -4.87 28.56
N ASP A 104 11.18 -3.84 27.72
CA ASP A 104 11.54 -2.47 28.09
C ASP A 104 10.71 -1.95 29.25
N ASP A 105 9.41 -2.15 29.17
CA ASP A 105 8.48 -1.75 30.21
C ASP A 105 8.65 -2.54 31.50
N ALA A 106 8.88 -3.86 31.40
CA ALA A 106 9.15 -4.68 32.57
C ALA A 106 10.45 -4.24 33.28
N ARG A 107 11.46 -3.79 32.51
CA ARG A 107 12.73 -3.32 33.04
C ARG A 107 12.60 -1.94 33.69
N GLU A 108 11.87 -1.02 33.07
CA GLU A 108 11.49 0.26 33.67
C GLU A 108 10.78 0.06 35.01
N ARG A 109 9.84 -0.90 35.10
CA ARG A 109 9.15 -1.24 36.35
C ARG A 109 10.07 -1.78 37.44
N ARG A 110 11.23 -2.34 37.08
CA ARG A 110 12.28 -2.75 38.02
C ARG A 110 13.22 -1.60 38.41
N GLY A 111 12.97 -0.37 37.94
CA GLY A 111 13.85 0.79 38.16
C GLY A 111 15.14 0.75 37.35
N GLN A 112 15.24 -0.13 36.35
CA GLN A 112 16.42 -0.30 35.51
C GLN A 112 16.24 0.50 34.22
N ARG A 113 16.71 1.75 34.21
CA ARG A 113 16.73 2.56 32.98
C ARG A 113 17.85 2.10 32.04
N ILE A 114 17.70 2.37 30.75
CA ILE A 114 18.74 2.18 29.73
C ILE A 114 19.80 3.26 29.91
#